data_AF-A0A4R3NMH1-F1
#
_entry.id   AF-A0A4R3NMH1-F1
#
_cell.length_a   1.000
_cell.length_b   1.000
_cell.length_c   1.000
_cell.angle_alpha   90.00
_cell.angle_beta   90.00
_cell.angle_gamma   90.00
#
_symmetry.space_group_name_H-M   'P 1'
#
loop_
_entity.id
_entity.type
_entity.pdbx_description
1 polymer ?
#
loop_
_entity_poly.entity_id
_entity_poly.type
_entity_poly.pdbx_seq_one_letter_code
_entity_poly.pdbx_strand_id
1 'polypeptide(L)'
;MIHQWILTPIIIPEVKAVMFKPGASLGMFSGRMLITTLPDELKHQPSGLISSSQHNFSDEVNGELVSKPVLNLTIDAEPPASFMKLPKLQRWESVRYLQWVKSQPCCVCGATADDAHHIIGYGQGGIGTKVHDLFTIPLCRVHHSELHKDPKGWEQENGSQLVLLFKFLDRSIGLGVFG
;
A
#
# COMPACT_ATOMS: atom_id res chain seq x y z
N MET A 1 -9.46 7.83 -31.47
CA MET A 1 -9.08 9.24 -31.21
C MET A 1 -8.05 9.22 -30.10
N ILE A 2 -6.86 9.79 -30.30
CA ILE A 2 -5.86 9.94 -29.25
C ILE A 2 -6.31 11.14 -28.40
N HIS A 3 -6.42 10.92 -27.10
CA HIS A 3 -6.87 11.92 -26.16
C HIS A 3 -5.62 12.39 -25.39
N GLN A 4 -5.20 13.63 -25.60
CA GLN A 4 -4.10 14.22 -24.84
C GLN A 4 -4.66 14.95 -23.63
N TRP A 5 -3.98 14.87 -22.49
CA TRP A 5 -4.44 15.48 -21.24
C TRP A 5 -3.34 16.36 -20.67
N ILE A 6 -3.73 17.55 -20.19
CA ILE A 6 -2.88 18.38 -19.32
C ILE A 6 -3.44 18.27 -17.92
N LEU A 7 -2.64 17.82 -16.95
CA LEU A 7 -3.06 17.74 -15.56
C LEU A 7 -2.09 18.52 -14.67
N THR A 8 -2.63 19.19 -13.66
CA THR A 8 -1.83 19.85 -12.64
C THR A 8 -1.37 18.81 -11.61
N PRO A 9 -0.05 18.61 -11.42
CA PRO A 9 0.45 17.72 -10.39
C PRO A 9 0.20 18.30 -8.99
N ILE A 10 -0.15 17.43 -8.06
CA ILE A 10 -0.23 17.72 -6.63
C ILE A 10 0.90 16.96 -5.96
N ILE A 11 1.86 17.68 -5.40
CA ILE A 11 3.00 17.08 -4.69
C ILE A 11 2.54 16.74 -3.28
N ILE A 12 2.82 15.51 -2.85
CA ILE A 12 2.54 15.01 -1.50
C ILE A 12 3.88 14.59 -0.86
N PRO A 13 4.59 15.52 -0.20
CA PRO A 13 5.95 15.29 0.30
C PRO A 13 6.06 14.14 1.31
N GLU A 14 5.05 13.97 2.16
CA GLU A 14 5.01 13.04 3.28
C GLU A 14 5.15 11.58 2.82
N VAL A 15 4.66 11.29 1.62
CA VAL A 15 4.71 9.96 1.00
C VAL A 15 5.61 9.92 -0.23
N LYS A 16 6.35 11.01 -0.52
CA LYS A 16 7.19 11.16 -1.72
C LYS A 16 6.44 10.80 -3.01
N ALA A 17 5.18 11.24 -3.12
CA ALA A 17 4.33 10.94 -4.27
C ALA A 17 3.90 12.23 -5.00
N VAL A 18 3.53 12.08 -6.27
CA VAL A 18 2.86 13.11 -7.07
C VAL A 18 1.53 12.53 -7.53
N MET A 19 0.44 13.25 -7.26
CA MET A 19 -0.92 12.86 -7.60
C MET A 19 -1.47 13.75 -8.72
N PHE A 20 -2.16 13.16 -9.68
CA PHE A 20 -2.83 13.88 -10.76
C PHE A 20 -4.34 13.71 -10.62
N LYS A 21 -5.12 14.80 -10.72
CA LYS A 21 -6.59 14.76 -10.59
C LYS A 21 -7.26 14.92 -11.96
N PRO A 22 -7.81 13.84 -12.55
CA PRO A 22 -8.50 13.90 -13.84
C PRO A 22 -9.96 14.41 -13.77
N GLY A 23 -10.44 14.78 -12.57
CA GLY A 23 -11.79 15.28 -12.36
C GLY A 23 -12.86 14.22 -12.65
N ALA A 24 -13.99 14.65 -13.24
CA ALA A 24 -15.11 13.77 -13.61
C ALA A 24 -14.74 12.69 -14.65
N SER A 25 -13.59 12.83 -15.32
CA SER A 25 -13.15 11.93 -16.39
C SER A 25 -12.28 10.77 -15.90
N LEU A 26 -12.32 10.43 -14.60
CA LEU A 26 -11.47 9.40 -13.98
C LEU A 26 -11.51 8.05 -14.72
N GLY A 27 -12.68 7.65 -15.22
CA GLY A 27 -12.86 6.38 -15.94
C GLY A 27 -12.08 6.29 -17.27
N MET A 28 -11.56 7.40 -17.80
CA MET A 28 -10.76 7.41 -19.02
C MET A 28 -9.26 7.18 -18.77
N PHE A 29 -8.82 7.22 -17.51
CA PHE A 29 -7.42 7.02 -17.10
C PHE A 29 -7.17 5.54 -16.79
N SER A 30 -7.30 4.69 -17.81
CA SER A 30 -7.09 3.25 -17.71
C SER A 30 -5.80 2.82 -18.41
N GLY A 31 -5.04 1.90 -17.80
CA GLY A 31 -3.86 1.28 -18.40
C GLY A 31 -2.55 2.01 -18.11
N ARG A 32 -1.54 1.79 -18.97
CA ARG A 32 -0.21 2.41 -18.84
C ARG A 32 -0.27 3.85 -19.34
N MET A 33 0.27 4.76 -18.55
CA MET A 33 0.30 6.18 -18.86
C MET A 33 1.71 6.67 -19.13
N LEU A 34 1.86 7.51 -20.14
CA LEU A 34 3.09 8.27 -20.39
C LEU A 34 2.98 9.64 -19.74
N ILE A 35 3.96 9.99 -18.90
CA ILE A 35 4.07 11.32 -18.30
C ILE A 35 5.23 12.03 -18.98
N THR A 36 4.98 13.22 -19.51
CA THR A 36 5.99 14.06 -20.16
C THR A 36 5.95 15.47 -19.60
N THR A 37 6.99 16.25 -19.85
CA THR A 37 6.94 17.69 -19.68
C THR A 37 5.86 18.29 -20.57
N LEU A 38 5.19 19.34 -20.09
CA LEU A 38 4.16 20.06 -20.85
C LEU A 38 4.81 20.74 -22.07
N PRO A 39 4.38 20.43 -23.31
CA PRO A 39 4.88 21.10 -24.50
C PRO A 39 4.61 22.61 -24.47
N ASP A 40 5.46 23.41 -25.11
CA ASP A 40 5.36 24.87 -25.09
C ASP A 40 4.06 25.37 -25.71
N GLU A 41 3.54 24.68 -26.72
CA GLU A 41 2.29 24.99 -27.41
C GLU A 41 1.07 24.88 -26.48
N LEU A 42 1.20 24.05 -25.45
CA LEU A 42 0.13 23.69 -24.53
C LEU A 42 0.21 24.45 -23.20
N LYS A 43 1.22 25.31 -22.98
CA LYS A 43 1.38 26.10 -21.74
C LYS A 43 0.19 27.01 -21.42
N HIS A 44 -0.53 27.46 -22.44
CA HIS A 44 -1.67 28.37 -22.29
C HIS A 44 -3.02 27.64 -22.18
N GLN A 45 -3.04 26.32 -22.38
CA GLN A 45 -4.25 25.53 -22.31
C GLN A 45 -4.57 25.18 -20.85
N PRO A 46 -5.86 25.16 -20.47
CA PRO A 46 -6.25 24.76 -19.13
C PRO A 46 -6.03 23.26 -18.92
N SER A 47 -5.92 22.85 -17.65
CA SER A 47 -5.91 21.42 -17.30
C SER A 47 -7.20 20.74 -17.74
N GLY A 48 -7.08 19.60 -18.41
CA GLY A 48 -8.20 18.82 -18.92
C GLY A 48 -7.88 18.06 -20.21
N LEU A 49 -8.94 17.59 -20.87
CA LEU A 49 -8.87 16.88 -22.13
C LEU A 49 -8.59 17.84 -23.28
N ILE A 50 -7.69 17.44 -24.17
CA ILE A 50 -7.36 18.12 -25.41
C ILE A 50 -7.77 17.24 -26.57
N SER A 51 -8.46 17.84 -27.55
CA SER A 51 -8.77 17.18 -28.81
C SER A 51 -7.49 17.09 -29.65
N SER A 52 -6.86 15.91 -29.68
CA SER A 52 -5.69 15.70 -30.55
C SER A 52 -6.15 15.30 -31.95
N SER A 53 -6.12 16.24 -32.88
CA SER A 53 -6.15 15.93 -34.30
C SER A 53 -4.78 15.38 -34.72
N GLN A 54 -4.76 14.06 -35.01
CA GLN A 54 -3.84 13.33 -35.88
C GLN A 54 -2.36 13.26 -35.48
N HIS A 55 -1.98 12.22 -34.72
CA HIS A 55 -0.69 11.55 -34.93
C HIS A 55 -0.87 10.04 -34.75
N ASN A 56 -0.93 9.32 -35.87
CA ASN A 56 -1.04 7.87 -35.93
C ASN A 56 0.25 7.22 -35.40
N PHE A 57 0.16 6.44 -34.33
CA PHE A 57 1.05 5.32 -34.10
C PHE A 57 0.18 4.08 -33.87
N SER A 58 0.41 3.08 -34.71
CA SER A 58 -0.34 1.83 -34.81
C SER A 58 -0.06 0.91 -33.64
N ASP A 59 -1.11 0.51 -32.91
CA ASP A 59 -1.07 -0.52 -31.88
C ASP A 59 -1.84 -1.76 -32.36
N GLU A 60 -1.15 -2.89 -32.49
CA GLU A 60 -1.77 -4.21 -32.30
C GLU A 60 -1.12 -4.89 -31.11
N VAL A 61 -1.85 -5.03 -30.00
CA VAL A 61 -1.69 -6.16 -29.06
C VAL A 61 -3.06 -6.46 -28.44
N ASN A 62 -3.70 -7.54 -28.90
CA ASN A 62 -4.86 -8.15 -28.26
C ASN A 62 -4.42 -8.95 -27.03
N GLY A 63 -4.99 -8.67 -25.87
CA GLY A 63 -4.79 -9.44 -24.64
C GLY A 63 -5.63 -8.91 -23.49
N GLU A 64 -6.88 -9.37 -23.40
CA GLU A 64 -7.78 -9.05 -22.29
C GLU A 64 -7.32 -9.77 -21.01
N LEU A 65 -6.62 -9.04 -20.14
CA LEU A 65 -6.24 -9.52 -18.81
C LEU A 65 -7.41 -9.30 -17.85
N VAL A 66 -8.22 -10.35 -17.65
CA VAL A 66 -9.18 -10.43 -16.56
C VAL A 66 -8.43 -10.26 -15.23
N SER A 67 -8.63 -9.12 -14.56
CA SER A 67 -7.99 -8.81 -13.28
C SER A 67 -8.49 -9.79 -12.21
N LYS A 68 -7.60 -10.64 -11.69
CA LYS A 68 -7.93 -11.50 -10.55
C LYS A 68 -8.12 -10.63 -9.29
N PRO A 69 -9.10 -10.97 -8.43
CA PRO A 69 -9.27 -10.27 -7.16
C PRO A 69 -7.99 -10.39 -6.33
N VAL A 70 -7.52 -9.25 -5.83
CA VAL A 70 -6.29 -9.12 -5.05
C VAL A 70 -6.49 -9.56 -3.59
N LEU A 71 -7.73 -9.64 -3.12
CA LEU A 71 -8.08 -10.14 -1.79
C LEU A 71 -9.24 -11.14 -1.91
N ASN A 72 -9.07 -12.32 -1.31
CA ASN A 72 -10.11 -13.35 -1.25
C ASN A 72 -10.47 -13.61 0.21
N LEU A 73 -10.97 -12.57 0.87
CA LEU A 73 -11.42 -12.62 2.25
C LEU A 73 -12.93 -12.90 2.28
N THR A 74 -13.33 -13.93 3.03
CA THR A 74 -14.75 -14.14 3.35
C THR A 74 -15.16 -13.13 4.41
N ILE A 75 -16.09 -12.24 4.08
CA ILE A 75 -16.64 -11.26 5.00
C ILE A 75 -17.96 -11.80 5.53
N ASP A 76 -18.01 -12.10 6.82
CA ASP A 76 -19.27 -12.32 7.52
C ASP A 76 -19.90 -10.95 7.81
N ALA A 77 -21.10 -10.71 7.26
CA ALA A 77 -21.80 -9.44 7.43
C ALA A 77 -22.40 -9.30 8.84
N GLU A 78 -22.60 -10.40 9.56
CA GLU A 78 -23.27 -10.43 10.86
C GLU A 78 -22.55 -11.36 11.85
N PRO A 79 -21.27 -11.11 12.16
CA PRO A 79 -20.51 -11.98 13.06
C PRO A 79 -21.17 -11.98 14.46
N PRO A 80 -21.58 -13.12 15.04
CA PRO A 80 -22.36 -13.16 16.28
C PRO A 80 -21.77 -12.35 17.46
N ALA A 81 -20.44 -12.22 17.51
CA ALA A 81 -19.75 -11.43 18.51
C ALA A 81 -20.05 -9.93 18.41
N SER A 82 -20.38 -9.37 17.23
CA SER A 82 -20.69 -7.94 17.07
C SER A 82 -21.97 -7.51 17.78
N PHE A 83 -22.86 -8.46 18.10
CA PHE A 83 -24.09 -8.21 18.85
C PHE A 83 -23.90 -8.30 20.38
N MET A 84 -22.72 -8.69 20.86
CA MET A 84 -22.43 -8.79 22.28
C MET A 84 -22.03 -7.44 22.87
N LYS A 85 -22.47 -7.14 24.11
CA LYS A 85 -22.09 -5.89 24.83
C LYS A 85 -20.57 -5.79 25.08
N LEU A 86 -19.92 -6.92 25.34
CA LEU A 86 -18.47 -7.03 25.57
C LEU A 86 -17.95 -8.23 24.78
N PRO A 87 -17.64 -8.05 23.48
CA PRO A 87 -17.15 -9.14 22.65
C PRO A 87 -15.75 -9.57 23.09
N LYS A 88 -15.52 -10.88 23.17
CA LYS A 88 -14.17 -11.42 23.29
C LYS A 88 -13.55 -11.44 21.90
N LEU A 89 -12.67 -10.50 21.62
CA LEU A 89 -11.94 -10.45 20.35
C LEU A 89 -11.06 -11.70 20.19
N GLN A 90 -11.21 -12.38 19.06
CA GLN A 90 -10.40 -13.55 18.73
C GLN A 90 -9.13 -13.11 18.00
N ARG A 91 -7.98 -13.63 18.43
CA ARG A 91 -6.71 -13.38 17.75
C ARG A 91 -6.69 -14.11 16.41
N TRP A 92 -6.57 -13.36 15.33
CA TRP A 92 -6.16 -13.88 14.02
C TRP A 92 -4.69 -14.33 14.04
N GLU A 93 -4.47 -15.61 13.73
CA GLU A 93 -3.16 -16.26 13.71
C GLU A 93 -2.92 -16.90 12.35
N SER A 94 -1.70 -16.79 11.81
CA SER A 94 -1.34 -17.40 10.54
C SER A 94 0.16 -17.63 10.45
N VAL A 95 0.58 -18.88 10.64
CA VAL A 95 1.97 -19.31 10.49
C VAL A 95 2.49 -19.02 9.09
N ARG A 96 1.65 -19.26 8.07
CA ARG A 96 2.00 -19.01 6.65
C ARG A 96 2.24 -17.52 6.40
N TYR A 97 1.41 -16.64 6.96
CA TYR A 97 1.63 -15.20 6.86
C TYR A 97 2.95 -14.80 7.53
N LEU A 98 3.20 -15.25 8.76
CA LEU A 98 4.46 -14.94 9.46
C LEU A 98 5.70 -15.43 8.71
N GLN A 99 5.65 -16.62 8.10
CA GLN A 99 6.72 -17.13 7.24
C GLN A 99 6.92 -16.24 6.02
N TRP A 100 5.83 -15.79 5.38
CA TRP A 100 5.90 -14.85 4.27
C TRP A 100 6.50 -13.50 4.72
N VAL A 101 6.08 -12.94 5.85
CA VAL A 101 6.65 -11.70 6.41
C VAL A 101 8.16 -11.83 6.59
N LYS A 102 8.64 -12.94 7.16
CA LYS A 102 10.08 -13.20 7.32
C LYS A 102 10.83 -13.24 5.99
N SER A 103 10.19 -13.60 4.87
CA SER A 103 10.85 -13.58 3.56
C SER A 103 10.92 -12.19 2.92
N GLN A 104 10.28 -11.17 3.50
CA GLN A 104 10.24 -9.83 2.96
C GLN A 104 11.50 -9.02 3.34
N PRO A 105 11.87 -7.99 2.56
CA PRO A 105 12.95 -7.09 2.94
C PRO A 105 12.57 -6.30 4.20
N CYS A 106 13.56 -6.01 5.03
CA CYS A 106 13.47 -5.16 6.22
C CYS A 106 12.89 -3.79 5.85
N CYS A 107 11.88 -3.33 6.58
CA CYS A 107 11.22 -2.04 6.34
C CYS A 107 12.14 -0.82 6.51
N VAL A 108 13.31 -0.98 7.12
CA VAL A 108 14.28 0.11 7.33
C VAL A 108 15.39 0.09 6.28
N CYS A 109 16.15 -1.00 6.22
CA CYS A 109 17.36 -1.07 5.38
C CYS A 109 17.25 -1.93 4.12
N GLY A 110 16.13 -2.62 3.91
CA GLY A 110 15.91 -3.48 2.75
C GLY A 110 16.66 -4.82 2.76
N ALA A 111 17.53 -5.09 3.74
CA ALA A 111 18.16 -6.40 3.92
C ALA A 111 17.11 -7.49 4.20
N THR A 112 17.43 -8.76 3.98
CA THR A 112 16.54 -9.88 4.31
C THR A 112 16.07 -9.77 5.77
N ALA A 113 14.76 -9.80 5.99
CA ALA A 113 14.23 -9.92 7.34
C ALA A 113 14.51 -11.35 7.85
N ASP A 114 14.90 -11.47 9.11
CA ASP A 114 15.05 -12.80 9.75
C ASP A 114 13.86 -13.08 10.68
N ASP A 115 13.20 -12.01 11.14
CA ASP A 115 12.16 -12.04 12.16
C ASP A 115 10.93 -11.24 11.71
N ALA A 116 9.74 -11.79 11.98
CA ALA A 116 8.50 -11.03 11.90
C ALA A 116 8.34 -10.28 13.24
N HIS A 117 8.34 -8.95 13.18
CA HIS A 117 8.23 -8.09 14.35
C HIS A 117 6.77 -7.75 14.62
N HIS A 118 6.19 -8.26 15.70
CA HIS A 118 4.87 -7.81 16.17
C HIS A 118 4.96 -6.40 16.75
N ILE A 119 4.05 -5.52 16.34
CA ILE A 119 4.02 -4.13 16.84
C ILE A 119 3.87 -4.10 18.36
N ILE A 120 4.68 -3.28 19.03
CA ILE A 120 4.68 -3.12 20.49
C ILE A 120 4.42 -1.66 20.89
N GLY A 121 3.86 -1.48 22.10
CA GLY A 121 3.73 -0.15 22.71
C GLY A 121 2.45 0.64 22.35
N TYR A 122 1.52 0.05 21.58
CA TYR A 122 0.30 0.74 21.11
C TYR A 122 -1.02 0.13 21.64
N GLY A 123 -0.97 -0.76 22.62
CA GLY A 123 -2.17 -1.27 23.31
C GLY A 123 -2.98 -2.34 22.57
N GLN A 124 -2.48 -2.91 21.47
CA GLN A 124 -3.14 -4.00 20.71
C GLN A 124 -3.00 -5.37 21.39
N GLY A 125 -2.26 -5.45 22.51
CA GLY A 125 -2.06 -6.67 23.29
C GLY A 125 -2.23 -6.41 24.78
N GLY A 126 -2.67 -7.42 25.52
CA GLY A 126 -2.67 -7.48 26.97
C GLY A 126 -1.44 -8.22 27.53
N ILE A 127 -1.35 -8.29 28.86
CA ILE A 127 -0.28 -8.99 29.57
C ILE A 127 -0.20 -10.45 29.09
N GLY A 128 0.96 -10.85 28.55
CA GLY A 128 1.21 -12.22 28.09
C GLY A 128 0.47 -12.63 26.81
N THR A 129 -0.20 -11.71 26.12
CA THR A 129 -0.92 -12.00 24.87
C THR A 129 -0.20 -11.41 23.67
N LYS A 130 -0.15 -12.17 22.57
CA LYS A 130 0.34 -11.69 21.28
C LYS A 130 -0.77 -10.94 20.56
N VAL A 131 -0.39 -9.91 19.82
CA VAL A 131 -1.30 -9.21 18.90
C VAL A 131 -1.65 -10.10 17.70
N HIS A 132 -2.55 -9.65 16.84
CA HIS A 132 -2.83 -10.31 15.56
C HIS A 132 -1.54 -10.54 14.78
N ASP A 133 -1.38 -11.71 14.16
CA ASP A 133 -0.20 -11.95 13.30
C ASP A 133 -0.13 -10.97 12.13
N LEU A 134 -1.28 -10.41 11.73
CA LEU A 134 -1.40 -9.35 10.75
C LEU A 134 -0.64 -8.07 11.14
N PHE A 135 -0.49 -7.80 12.44
CA PHE A 135 0.22 -6.63 12.97
C PHE A 135 1.70 -6.92 13.15
N THR A 136 2.32 -7.43 12.08
CA THR A 136 3.74 -7.68 12.01
C THR A 136 4.39 -6.94 10.84
N ILE A 137 5.62 -6.49 11.06
CA ILE A 137 6.48 -5.89 10.02
C ILE A 137 7.76 -6.72 9.87
N PRO A 138 8.35 -6.79 8.65
CA PRO A 138 9.63 -7.44 8.44
C PRO A 138 10.77 -6.55 8.95
N LEU A 139 11.59 -7.08 9.86
CA LEU A 139 12.82 -6.43 10.30
C LEU A 139 13.99 -7.42 10.23
N CYS A 140 15.17 -6.93 9.87
CA CYS A 140 16.40 -7.69 10.07
C CYS A 140 16.71 -7.79 11.57
N ARG A 141 17.53 -8.76 11.97
CA ARG A 141 17.87 -8.99 13.39
C ARG A 141 18.37 -7.72 14.09
N VAL A 142 19.19 -6.91 13.42
CA VAL A 142 19.77 -5.67 13.97
C VAL A 142 18.68 -4.67 14.35
N HIS A 143 17.87 -4.23 13.37
CA HIS A 143 16.80 -3.27 13.64
C HIS A 143 15.74 -3.83 14.58
N HIS A 144 15.48 -5.14 14.54
CA HIS A 144 14.59 -5.79 15.48
C HIS A 144 15.10 -5.65 16.93
N SER A 145 16.38 -5.96 17.16
CA SER A 145 17.00 -5.83 18.48
C SER A 145 17.10 -4.38 18.96
N GLU A 146 17.40 -3.44 18.07
CA GLU A 146 17.45 -2.01 18.39
C GLU A 146 16.07 -1.48 18.82
N LEU A 147 15.01 -1.87 18.10
CA LEU A 147 13.64 -1.49 18.43
C LEU A 147 13.25 -2.02 19.82
N HIS A 148 13.56 -3.28 20.15
CA HIS A 148 13.30 -3.81 21.49
C HIS A 148 14.12 -3.14 22.61
N LYS A 149 15.26 -2.54 22.27
CA LYS A 149 16.12 -1.84 23.24
C LYS A 149 15.57 -0.46 23.58
N ASP A 150 15.16 0.32 22.58
CA ASP A 150 14.54 1.63 22.77
C ASP A 150 13.49 1.90 21.68
N PRO A 151 12.22 1.50 21.90
CA PRO A 151 11.17 1.67 20.90
C PRO A 151 10.95 3.13 20.52
N LYS A 152 11.07 4.07 21.49
CA LYS A 152 10.77 5.49 21.25
C LYS A 152 11.86 6.16 20.44
N GLY A 153 13.13 5.96 20.82
CA GLY A 153 14.26 6.48 20.05
C GLY A 153 14.29 5.88 18.65
N TRP A 154 14.07 4.57 18.55
CA TRP A 154 14.04 3.87 17.26
C TRP A 154 12.99 4.44 16.30
N GLU A 155 11.77 4.70 16.77
CA GLU A 155 10.70 5.28 15.94
C GLU A 155 10.97 6.72 15.51
N GLN A 156 11.71 7.49 16.31
CA GLN A 156 12.12 8.85 15.92
C GLN A 156 13.11 8.83 14.76
N GLU A 157 13.99 7.82 14.71
CA GLU A 157 15.02 7.68 13.68
C GLU A 157 14.49 6.99 12.41
N ASN A 158 13.69 5.94 12.56
CA ASN A 158 13.30 5.04 11.48
C ASN A 158 11.85 5.22 11.00
N GLY A 159 11.08 6.04 11.70
CA GLY A 159 9.64 6.22 11.52
C GLY A 159 8.82 5.30 12.44
N SER A 160 7.57 5.70 12.70
CA SER A 160 6.66 4.97 13.58
C SER A 160 6.38 3.55 13.09
N GLN A 161 6.36 2.59 14.03
CA GLN A 161 5.93 1.22 13.76
C GLN A 161 4.57 1.15 13.06
N LEU A 162 3.61 2.03 13.41
CA LEU A 162 2.28 2.07 12.80
C LEU A 162 2.32 2.50 11.33
N VAL A 163 3.18 3.45 10.99
CA VAL A 163 3.36 3.91 9.61
C VAL A 163 4.03 2.81 8.77
N LEU A 164 5.04 2.14 9.33
CA LEU A 164 5.68 1.00 8.68
C LEU A 164 4.69 -0.16 8.49
N LEU A 165 3.85 -0.43 9.50
CA LEU A 165 2.79 -1.44 9.40
C LEU A 165 1.79 -1.09 8.30
N PHE A 166 1.30 0.15 8.25
CA PHE A 166 0.32 0.57 7.23
C PHE A 166 0.87 0.40 5.81
N LYS A 167 2.12 0.85 5.56
CA LYS A 167 2.79 0.66 4.26
C LYS A 167 2.99 -0.81 3.93
N PHE A 168 3.36 -1.61 4.93
CA PHE A 168 3.57 -3.04 4.73
C PHE A 168 2.26 -3.77 4.44
N LEU A 169 1.18 -3.44 5.12
CA LEU A 169 -0.15 -3.99 4.87
C LEU A 169 -0.66 -3.61 3.47
N ASP A 170 -0.54 -2.35 3.07
CA ASP A 170 -0.92 -1.88 1.74
C ASP A 170 -0.18 -2.67 0.64
N ARG A 171 1.15 -2.84 0.79
CA ARG A 171 1.94 -3.69 -0.12
C ARG A 171 1.50 -5.15 -0.08
N SER A 172 1.24 -5.71 1.11
CA SER A 172 0.83 -7.11 1.26
C SER A 172 -0.51 -7.38 0.57
N ILE A 173 -1.45 -6.43 0.71
CA ILE A 173 -2.71 -6.42 -0.01
C ILE A 173 -2.42 -6.35 -1.50
N GLY A 174 -1.72 -5.33 -1.99
CA GLY A 174 -1.44 -5.14 -3.42
C GLY A 174 -0.73 -6.32 -4.11
N LEU A 175 0.03 -7.13 -3.36
CA LEU A 175 0.69 -8.34 -3.85
C LEU A 175 -0.21 -9.59 -3.87
N GLY A 176 -1.42 -9.51 -3.33
CA GLY A 176 -2.34 -10.64 -3.28
C GLY A 176 -2.05 -11.65 -2.17
N VAL A 177 -1.40 -11.23 -1.08
CA VAL A 177 -0.99 -12.15 0.00
C VAL A 177 -2.18 -12.83 0.68
N PHE A 178 -3.34 -12.16 0.68
CA PHE A 178 -4.57 -12.63 1.30
C PHE A 178 -5.60 -13.14 0.26
N GLY A 179 -5.15 -13.47 -0.96
CA GLY A 179 -5.97 -13.90 -2.10
C GLY A 179 -5.72 -15.33 -2.55
#